data_AF-A0A1E5G6E8-F1
#
_entry.id   AF-A0A1E5G6E8-F1
#
_cell.length_a   1.000
_cell.length_b   1.000
_cell.length_c   1.000
_cell.angle_alpha   90.00
_cell.angle_beta   90.00
_cell.angle_gamma   90.00
#
_symmetry.space_group_name_H-M   'P 1'
#
loop_
_entity.id
_entity.type
_entity.pdbx_description
1 polymer ?
#
loop_
_entity_poly.entity_id
_entity_poly.type
_entity_poly.pdbx_seq_one_letter_code
_entity_poly.pdbx_strand_id
1 'polypeptide(L)'
;MYETLGKSTYKKLFPVILTDNGSEFSNPKAIEYSAAGTHRSHLFYCDPSAPYQKGSIEVNHSLIRRILPKGKSFNDLTQDDILLIMNHVNSYKRKKLNDRSPYDAFSFYYGEDILGSMGYVSVAAEDINLTPKLLKK
;
A
#
# COMPACT_ATOMS: atom_id res chain seq x y z
N MET A 1 11.53 -0.45 4.07
CA MET A 1 10.60 0.68 4.32
C MET A 1 11.00 1.52 5.54
N TYR A 2 11.05 1.00 6.79
CA TYR A 2 11.51 1.81 7.94
C TYR A 2 12.94 2.34 7.76
N GLU A 3 13.88 1.47 7.34
CA GLU A 3 15.26 1.86 7.02
C GLU A 3 15.31 2.82 5.81
N THR A 4 14.53 2.52 4.77
CA THR A 4 14.47 3.30 3.52
C THR A 4 13.98 4.74 3.75
N LEU A 5 12.92 4.91 4.54
CA LEU A 5 12.29 6.21 4.79
C LEU A 5 12.98 6.98 5.92
N GLY A 6 13.71 6.27 6.79
CA GLY A 6 14.21 6.81 8.04
C GLY A 6 13.12 7.02 9.08
N LYS A 7 13.56 7.17 10.33
CA LYS A 7 12.70 7.23 11.53
C LYS A 7 11.67 8.37 11.48
N SER A 8 12.09 9.57 11.09
CA SER A 8 11.21 10.76 11.09
C SER A 8 10.09 10.64 10.06
N THR A 9 10.43 10.32 8.82
CA THR A 9 9.48 10.16 7.72
C THR A 9 8.53 9.00 7.97
N TYR A 10 9.04 7.85 8.43
CA TYR A 10 8.20 6.70 8.72
C TYR A 10 7.14 7.03 9.79
N LYS A 11 7.54 7.67 10.90
CA LYS A 11 6.60 8.08 11.95
C LYS A 11 5.55 9.08 11.47
N LYS A 12 5.93 9.95 10.53
CA LYS A 12 5.00 10.93 9.93
C LYS A 12 3.98 10.25 9.03
N LEU A 13 4.38 9.24 8.25
CA LEU A 13 3.52 8.53 7.30
C LEU A 13 2.66 7.45 7.97
N PHE A 14 3.20 6.77 8.97
CA PHE A 14 2.54 5.65 9.65
C PHE A 14 2.48 5.87 11.18
N PRO A 15 1.89 6.98 11.66
CA PRO A 15 1.74 7.20 13.10
C PRO A 15 0.81 6.15 13.74
N VAL A 16 -0.18 5.71 12.97
CA VAL A 16 -1.22 4.75 13.36
C VAL A 16 -1.39 3.72 12.26
N ILE A 17 -1.50 2.45 12.64
CA ILE A 17 -1.82 1.33 11.76
C ILE A 17 -3.09 0.68 12.29
N LEU A 18 -4.09 0.51 11.43
CA LEU A 18 -5.32 -0.19 11.75
C LEU A 18 -5.37 -1.53 11.00
N THR A 19 -5.44 -2.64 11.73
CA THR A 19 -5.49 -4.00 11.16
C THR A 19 -6.75 -4.74 11.57
N ASP A 20 -7.01 -5.89 10.94
CA ASP A 20 -7.97 -6.85 11.50
C ASP A 20 -7.27 -7.75 12.53
N ASN A 21 -8.03 -8.65 13.14
CA ASN A 21 -7.55 -9.64 14.09
C ASN A 21 -6.90 -10.87 13.40
N GLY A 22 -6.36 -10.70 12.18
CA GLY A 22 -5.62 -11.74 11.47
C GLY A 22 -4.38 -12.20 12.26
N SER A 23 -4.05 -13.48 12.11
CA SER A 23 -2.93 -14.11 12.83
C SER A 23 -1.57 -13.47 12.51
N GLU A 24 -1.45 -12.90 11.33
CA GLU A 24 -0.28 -12.16 10.82
C GLU A 24 -0.02 -10.89 11.65
N PHE A 25 -1.03 -10.39 12.35
CA PHE A 25 -0.96 -9.21 13.22
C PHE A 25 -0.96 -9.57 14.71
N SER A 26 -0.78 -10.85 15.07
CA SER A 26 -0.84 -11.32 16.47
C SER A 26 0.33 -10.87 17.36
N ASN A 27 1.38 -10.28 16.78
CA ASN A 27 2.53 -9.75 17.52
C ASN A 27 2.64 -8.21 17.40
N PRO A 28 1.85 -7.44 18.18
CA PRO A 28 1.86 -5.98 18.14
C PRO A 28 3.25 -5.39 18.38
N LYS A 29 4.01 -5.93 19.33
CA LYS A 29 5.33 -5.39 19.69
C LYS A 29 6.29 -5.38 18.51
N ALA A 30 6.28 -6.44 17.69
CA ALA A 30 7.10 -6.50 16.49
C ALA A 30 6.70 -5.49 15.40
N ILE A 31 5.44 -5.03 15.42
CA ILE A 31 4.92 -4.03 14.48
C ILE A 31 5.18 -2.62 15.02
N GLU A 32 4.87 -2.38 16.29
CA GLU A 32 4.98 -1.06 16.93
C GLU A 32 6.43 -0.64 17.19
N TYR A 33 7.38 -1.57 17.31
CA TYR A 33 8.78 -1.28 17.63
C TYR A 33 9.75 -1.78 16.54
N SER A 34 10.86 -1.06 16.36
CA SER A 34 12.01 -1.53 15.57
C SER A 34 12.82 -2.59 16.34
N ALA A 35 13.72 -3.32 15.66
CA ALA A 35 14.67 -4.22 16.32
C ALA A 35 15.51 -3.55 17.43
N ALA A 36 15.82 -2.25 17.28
CA ALA A 36 16.53 -1.45 18.28
C ALA A 36 15.64 -0.91 19.42
N GLY A 37 14.40 -1.39 19.57
CA GLY A 37 13.47 -0.98 20.63
C GLY A 37 12.86 0.42 20.47
N THR A 38 13.05 1.09 19.34
CA THR A 38 12.39 2.38 19.07
C THR A 38 10.93 2.17 18.67
N HIS A 39 10.01 2.80 19.41
CA HIS A 39 8.59 2.87 19.02
C HIS A 39 8.43 3.64 17.71
N ARG A 40 7.74 3.06 16.71
CA ARG A 40 7.60 3.58 15.33
C ARG A 40 6.16 3.82 14.89
N SER A 41 5.17 3.10 15.41
CA SER A 41 3.75 3.22 15.06
C SER A 41 2.87 2.71 16.19
N HIS A 42 1.63 3.18 16.30
CA HIS A 42 0.62 2.60 17.18
C HIS A 42 -0.27 1.64 16.40
N LEU A 43 -0.45 0.42 16.90
CA LEU A 43 -1.28 -0.60 16.26
C LEU A 43 -2.66 -0.67 16.92
N PHE A 44 -3.71 -0.60 16.10
CA PHE A 44 -5.10 -0.75 16.51
C PHE A 44 -5.76 -1.86 15.71
N TYR A 45 -6.77 -2.47 16.30
CA TYR A 45 -7.54 -3.56 15.70
C TYR A 45 -8.98 -3.13 15.48
N CYS A 46 -9.54 -3.55 14.35
CA CYS A 46 -10.97 -3.40 14.10
C CYS A 46 -11.78 -4.25 15.09
N ASP A 47 -12.99 -3.78 15.38
CA ASP A 47 -13.93 -4.51 16.22
C ASP A 47 -14.33 -5.83 15.54
N PRO A 48 -14.56 -6.90 16.31
CA PRO A 48 -15.11 -8.14 15.78
C PRO A 48 -16.40 -7.88 15.00
N SER A 49 -16.54 -8.48 13.82
CA SER A 49 -17.72 -8.34 12.96
C SER A 49 -18.01 -6.91 12.47
N ALA A 50 -17.01 -6.02 12.42
CA ALA A 50 -17.14 -4.66 11.90
C ALA A 50 -16.40 -4.45 10.54
N PRO A 51 -16.76 -5.16 9.46
CA PRO A 51 -16.05 -5.07 8.17
C PRO A 51 -16.11 -3.67 7.53
N TYR A 52 -17.10 -2.87 7.91
CA TYR A 52 -17.25 -1.49 7.41
C TYR A 52 -16.09 -0.56 7.82
N GLN A 53 -15.37 -0.86 8.90
CA GLN A 53 -14.20 -0.08 9.35
C GLN A 53 -13.05 -0.12 8.32
N LYS A 54 -13.09 -1.04 7.35
CA LYS A 54 -12.07 -1.20 6.29
C LYS A 54 -12.63 -1.02 4.87
N GLY A 55 -13.79 -0.40 4.69
CA GLY A 55 -14.45 -0.32 3.37
C GLY A 55 -13.57 0.28 2.25
N SER A 56 -12.66 1.22 2.56
CA SER A 56 -11.73 1.78 1.56
C SER A 56 -10.60 0.82 1.17
N ILE A 57 -10.23 -0.11 2.05
CA ILE A 57 -9.20 -1.13 1.79
C ILE A 57 -9.72 -2.15 0.77
N GLU A 58 -10.99 -2.57 0.88
CA GLU A 58 -11.60 -3.51 -0.06
C GLU A 58 -11.63 -2.99 -1.50
N VAL A 59 -11.87 -1.68 -1.67
CA VAL A 59 -11.80 -1.04 -3.00
C VAL A 59 -10.38 -1.13 -3.57
N ASN A 60 -9.35 -0.87 -2.75
CA ASN A 60 -7.95 -1.02 -3.17
C ASN A 60 -7.61 -2.47 -3.54
N HIS A 61 -8.03 -3.43 -2.71
CA HIS A 61 -7.84 -4.85 -2.97
C HIS A 61 -8.49 -5.25 -4.29
N SER A 62 -9.69 -4.73 -4.60
CA SER A 62 -10.37 -5.02 -5.85
C SER A 62 -9.55 -4.61 -7.08
N LEU A 63 -8.83 -3.48 -7.03
CA LEU A 63 -7.97 -3.02 -8.13
C LEU A 63 -6.78 -3.95 -8.34
N ILE A 64 -6.11 -4.35 -7.27
CA ILE A 64 -5.02 -5.33 -7.31
C ILE A 64 -5.53 -6.67 -7.89
N ARG A 65 -6.74 -7.09 -7.49
CA ARG A 65 -7.36 -8.34 -7.95
C ARG A 65 -7.78 -8.33 -9.41
N ARG A 66 -7.90 -7.18 -10.08
CA ARG A 66 -8.08 -7.12 -11.54
C ARG A 66 -6.81 -7.57 -12.27
N ILE A 67 -5.63 -7.32 -11.70
CA ILE A 67 -4.33 -7.75 -12.22
C ILE A 67 -3.99 -9.18 -11.74
N LEU A 68 -4.29 -9.49 -10.48
CA LEU A 68 -4.06 -10.79 -9.85
C LEU A 68 -5.40 -11.44 -9.45
N PRO A 69 -6.13 -12.07 -10.39
CA PRO A 69 -7.40 -12.72 -10.12
C PRO A 69 -7.33 -13.75 -8.99
N LYS A 70 -8.48 -14.05 -8.39
CA LYS A 70 -8.59 -15.14 -7.41
C LYS A 70 -8.07 -16.46 -8.01
N GLY A 71 -7.40 -17.26 -7.18
CA GLY A 71 -6.77 -18.51 -7.61
C GLY A 71 -5.33 -18.37 -8.11
N LYS A 72 -4.83 -17.15 -8.38
CA LYS A 72 -3.39 -16.93 -8.58
C LYS A 72 -2.67 -16.86 -7.23
N SER A 73 -1.58 -17.63 -7.13
CA SER A 73 -0.62 -17.53 -6.04
C SER A 73 0.15 -16.21 -6.11
N PHE A 74 0.50 -15.67 -4.94
CA PHE A 74 1.37 -14.51 -4.81
C PHE A 74 2.83 -14.92 -4.58
N ASN A 75 3.10 -16.22 -4.41
CA ASN A 75 4.42 -16.74 -4.00
C ASN A 75 5.52 -16.50 -5.04
N ASP A 76 5.15 -16.44 -6.33
CA ASP A 76 6.11 -16.28 -7.43
C ASP A 76 6.34 -14.81 -7.82
N LEU A 77 5.73 -13.86 -7.09
CA LEU A 77 5.88 -12.43 -7.35
C LEU A 77 7.18 -11.92 -6.77
N THR A 78 7.98 -11.28 -7.62
CA THR A 78 9.18 -10.54 -7.19
C THR A 78 8.81 -9.16 -6.67
N GLN A 79 9.74 -8.50 -6.00
CA GLN A 79 9.54 -7.11 -5.58
C GLN A 79 9.28 -6.18 -6.78
N ASP A 80 9.91 -6.46 -7.93
CA ASP A 80 9.71 -5.70 -9.17
C ASP A 80 8.31 -5.91 -9.75
N ASP A 81 7.77 -7.14 -9.70
CA ASP A 81 6.39 -7.41 -10.09
C ASP A 81 5.42 -6.64 -9.18
N ILE A 82 5.67 -6.61 -7.87
CA ILE A 82 4.85 -5.84 -6.92
C ILE A 82 4.93 -4.33 -7.19
N LEU A 83 6.13 -3.79 -7.42
CA LEU A 83 6.31 -2.38 -7.77
C LEU A 83 5.57 -2.03 -9.07
N LEU A 84 5.69 -2.86 -10.10
CA LEU A 84 4.98 -2.68 -11.36
C LEU A 84 3.46 -2.61 -11.12
N ILE A 85 2.88 -3.61 -10.45
CA ILE A 85 1.45 -3.63 -10.13
C ILE A 85 1.04 -2.35 -9.40
N MET A 86 1.79 -1.96 -8.37
CA MET A 86 1.45 -0.82 -7.53
C MET A 86 1.60 0.51 -8.27
N ASN A 87 2.57 0.68 -9.16
CA ASN A 87 2.71 1.87 -10.00
C ASN A 87 1.47 2.07 -10.88
N HIS A 88 0.97 1.00 -11.52
CA HIS A 88 -0.27 1.08 -12.30
C HIS A 88 -1.50 1.35 -11.43
N VAL A 89 -1.64 0.68 -10.27
CA VAL A 89 -2.78 0.85 -9.36
C VAL A 89 -2.80 2.25 -8.72
N ASN A 90 -1.64 2.79 -8.39
CA ASN A 90 -1.50 4.10 -7.74
C ASN A 90 -1.53 5.27 -8.71
N SER A 91 -1.31 5.03 -10.01
CA SER A 91 -1.49 6.04 -11.06
C SER A 91 -2.92 6.13 -11.58
N TYR A 92 -3.77 5.14 -11.26
CA TYR A 92 -5.17 5.15 -11.67
C TYR A 92 -5.98 6.20 -10.91
N LYS A 93 -6.58 7.15 -11.65
CA LYS A 93 -7.41 8.23 -11.11
C LYS A 93 -8.68 7.71 -10.45
N ARG A 94 -9.07 8.35 -9.34
CA ARG A 94 -10.22 7.93 -8.54
C ARG A 94 -11.13 9.11 -8.30
N LYS A 95 -12.42 8.96 -8.62
CA LYS A 95 -13.45 9.98 -8.34
C LYS A 95 -13.49 10.42 -6.88
N LYS A 96 -13.28 9.48 -5.94
CA LYS A 96 -13.22 9.75 -4.48
C LYS A 96 -12.03 10.64 -4.08
N LEU A 97 -11.00 10.74 -4.93
CA LEU A 97 -9.84 11.60 -4.73
C LEU A 97 -9.91 12.86 -5.61
N ASN A 98 -11.12 13.34 -5.95
CA ASN A 98 -11.33 14.49 -6.85
C ASN A 98 -10.63 14.31 -8.19
N ASP A 99 -10.78 13.11 -8.77
CA ASP A 99 -10.16 12.69 -10.04
C ASP A 99 -8.63 12.75 -10.08
N ARG A 100 -7.99 12.75 -8.90
CA ARG A 100 -6.55 12.53 -8.73
C ARG A 100 -6.26 11.04 -8.54
N SER A 101 -5.03 10.64 -8.88
CA SER A 101 -4.53 9.32 -8.52
C SER A 101 -4.01 9.30 -7.07
N PRO A 102 -3.92 8.13 -6.41
CA PRO A 102 -3.20 7.99 -5.15
C PRO A 102 -1.78 8.55 -5.19
N TYR A 103 -1.07 8.38 -6.32
CA TYR A 103 0.27 8.92 -6.53
C TYR A 103 0.25 10.46 -6.43
N ASP A 104 -0.64 11.11 -7.18
CA ASP A 104 -0.78 12.58 -7.18
C ASP A 104 -1.16 13.10 -5.79
N ALA A 105 -2.11 12.43 -5.14
CA ALA A 105 -2.55 12.80 -3.81
C ALA A 105 -1.40 12.70 -2.80
N PHE A 106 -0.65 11.60 -2.82
CA PHE A 106 0.48 11.41 -1.92
C PHE A 106 1.59 12.44 -2.19
N SER A 107 1.98 12.60 -3.46
CA SER A 107 3.01 13.56 -3.87
C SER A 107 2.67 14.99 -3.44
N PHE A 108 1.40 15.39 -3.56
CA PHE A 108 0.93 16.70 -3.10
C PHE A 108 1.12 16.93 -1.59
N TYR A 109 0.88 15.92 -0.75
CA TYR A 109 0.96 16.07 0.71
C TYR A 109 2.37 15.86 1.29
N TYR A 110 3.17 14.99 0.66
CA TYR A 110 4.42 14.49 1.25
C TYR A 110 5.64 14.68 0.35
N GLY A 111 5.46 15.07 -0.91
CA GLY A 111 6.52 15.21 -1.90
C GLY A 111 6.78 13.92 -2.67
N GLU A 112 7.23 14.08 -3.91
CA GLU A 112 7.54 12.98 -4.83
C GLU A 112 8.81 12.22 -4.43
N ASP A 113 9.78 12.90 -3.80
CA ASP A 113 11.05 12.30 -3.38
C ASP A 113 10.86 11.07 -2.48
N ILE A 114 9.84 11.10 -1.62
CA ILE A 114 9.48 9.98 -0.75
C ILE A 114 9.01 8.78 -1.58
N LEU A 115 8.17 9.01 -2.60
CA LEU A 115 7.73 7.95 -3.51
C LEU A 115 8.93 7.39 -4.30
N GLY A 116 9.79 8.27 -4.82
CA GLY A 116 11.00 7.90 -5.53
C GLY A 116 11.96 7.04 -4.69
N SER A 117 12.16 7.40 -3.42
CA SER A 117 12.98 6.60 -2.47
C SER A 117 12.47 5.18 -2.24
N MET A 118 11.16 4.95 -2.47
CA MET A 118 10.52 3.64 -2.35
C MET A 118 10.41 2.91 -3.70
N GLY A 119 10.89 3.50 -4.79
CA GLY A 119 10.82 2.94 -6.15
C GLY A 119 9.47 3.13 -6.85
N TYR A 120 8.61 4.01 -6.35
CA TYR A 120 7.33 4.29 -6.99
C TYR A 120 7.46 5.41 -8.02
N VAL A 121 6.88 5.17 -9.19
CA VAL A 121 6.81 6.14 -10.30
C VAL A 121 5.38 6.29 -10.77
N SER A 122 5.06 7.46 -11.32
CA SER A 122 3.78 7.66 -12.01
C SER A 122 3.78 6.94 -13.36
N VAL A 123 2.61 6.45 -13.76
CA VAL A 123 2.35 5.84 -15.06
C VAL A 123 1.38 6.74 -15.82
N ALA A 124 1.71 7.07 -17.07
CA ALA A 124 0.86 7.87 -17.93
C ALA A 124 -0.50 7.19 -18.15
N ALA A 125 -1.58 7.97 -18.31
CA ALA A 125 -2.95 7.44 -18.28
C ALA A 125 -3.20 6.39 -19.39
N GLU A 126 -2.60 6.60 -20.55
CA GLU A 126 -2.60 5.71 -21.71
C GLU A 126 -1.89 4.37 -21.47
N ASP A 127 -0.92 4.33 -20.56
CA ASP A 127 -0.10 3.15 -20.26
C ASP A 127 -0.65 2.35 -19.07
N ILE A 128 -1.69 2.86 -18.38
CA ILE A 128 -2.25 2.18 -17.22
C ILE A 128 -2.93 0.87 -17.64
N ASN A 129 -2.38 -0.26 -17.18
CA ASN A 129 -2.95 -1.58 -17.39
C ASN A 129 -3.33 -2.24 -16.06
N LEU A 130 -4.63 -2.31 -15.78
CA LEU A 130 -5.17 -2.98 -14.59
C LEU A 130 -5.68 -4.40 -14.87
N THR A 131 -5.19 -5.05 -15.92
CA THR A 131 -5.63 -6.39 -16.32
C THR A 131 -4.55 -7.43 -16.05
N PRO A 132 -4.87 -8.74 -16.09
CA PRO A 132 -3.88 -9.79 -15.89
C PRO A 132 -2.77 -9.82 -16.94
N LYS A 133 -2.92 -9.08 -18.05
CA LYS A 133 -1.89 -8.94 -19.09
C LYS A 133 -0.67 -8.16 -18.60
N LEU A 134 -0.79 -7.36 -17.54
CA LEU A 134 0.32 -6.56 -17.03
C LEU A 134 1.55 -7.40 -16.66
N LEU A 135 1.31 -8.59 -16.10
CA LEU A 135 2.37 -9.51 -15.65
C LEU A 135 2.66 -10.62 -16.67
N LYS A 136 2.07 -10.57 -17.86
CA LYS A 136 2.38 -11.53 -18.92
C LYS A 136 3.68 -11.07 -19.59
N LYS A 137 4.77 -11.78 -19.29
CA LYS A 137 6.01 -11.74 -20.07
C LYS A 137 5.78 -12.35 -21.45
#